data_AF-A0A7S2GPL3-F1
#
_entry.id   AF-A0A7S2GPL3-F1
#
_cell.length_a   1.000
_cell.length_b   1.000
_cell.length_c   1.000
_cell.angle_alpha   90.00
_cell.angle_beta   90.00
_cell.angle_gamma   90.00
#
_symmetry.space_group_name_H-M   'P 1'
#
loop_
_entity.id
_entity.type
_entity.pdbx_description
1 polymer ?
#
loop_
_entity_poly.entity_id
_entity_poly.type
_entity_poly.pdbx_seq_one_letter_code
_entity_poly.pdbx_strand_id
1 'polypeptide(L)'
;TVGLLMDYPCLPQRTWDGRDDRSPEEMERFERGLATIHEWYKHPYTTVLIFDVDMPGAATGHANLRPYSARGWCTFEFAASCLVKTMFCLWSLKGYEKGKEKTWTAAVQDAKAAILRVAPVTPEDFSRQLRDGVLAGDIAFTAKADLDFVIDQYESAFVSAFAEAKRLMYQYLKWPDSHMLQLAKALAYARERGLLKNCISVYAWGNECSSEGRKAVEKAMEGLNVPVTC
;
A
#
# COMPACT_ATOMS: atom_id res chain seq x y z
N THR A 1 -20.11 -5.55 13.33
CA THR A 1 -19.50 -4.30 13.78
C THR A 1 -18.44 -3.89 12.78
N VAL A 2 -18.37 -2.60 12.41
CA VAL A 2 -17.33 -2.06 11.54
C VAL A 2 -16.47 -1.12 12.39
N GLY A 3 -15.15 -1.32 12.40
CA GLY A 3 -14.20 -0.40 13.01
C GLY A 3 -13.67 0.56 11.96
N LEU A 4 -13.55 1.85 12.29
CA LEU A 4 -12.97 2.87 11.43
C LEU A 4 -11.68 3.38 12.08
N LEU A 5 -10.57 3.29 11.34
CA LEU A 5 -9.32 3.95 11.69
C LEU A 5 -9.09 5.06 10.68
N MET A 6 -8.91 6.28 11.18
CA MET A 6 -8.47 7.44 10.40
C MET A 6 -7.01 7.68 10.73
N ASP A 7 -6.11 7.46 9.77
CA ASP A 7 -4.66 7.40 10.02
C ASP A 7 -4.09 8.62 10.78
N TYR A 8 -4.01 9.78 10.14
CA TYR A 8 -3.43 10.96 10.80
C TYR A 8 -4.02 11.28 12.20
N PRO A 9 -5.36 11.36 12.39
CA PRO A 9 -5.91 11.65 13.70
C PRO A 9 -5.98 10.45 14.67
N CYS A 10 -5.55 9.23 14.31
CA CYS A 10 -5.62 8.09 15.23
C CYS A 10 -4.51 8.08 16.30
N LEU A 11 -3.44 8.85 16.09
CA LEU A 11 -2.36 9.02 17.06
C LEU A 11 -2.38 10.44 17.65
N PRO A 12 -1.85 10.66 18.87
CA PRO A 12 -1.64 12.00 19.40
C PRO A 12 -0.79 12.86 18.45
N GLN A 13 -1.38 13.91 17.89
CA GLN A 13 -0.73 14.82 16.96
C GLN A 13 -0.25 16.09 17.66
N ARG A 14 0.68 16.80 17.01
CA ARG A 14 1.03 18.17 17.39
C ARG A 14 -0.16 19.10 17.19
N THR A 15 -0.14 20.23 17.88
CA THR A 15 -1.11 21.29 17.65
C THR A 15 -1.04 21.81 16.21
N TRP A 16 -2.13 22.45 15.77
CA TRP A 16 -2.22 23.00 14.41
C TRP A 16 -1.15 24.07 14.11
N ASP A 17 -0.63 24.74 15.13
CA ASP A 17 0.47 25.72 15.04
C ASP A 17 1.87 25.07 15.10
N GLY A 18 1.94 23.74 15.14
CA GLY A 18 3.18 22.95 15.09
C GLY A 18 3.88 22.76 16.45
N ARG A 19 3.32 23.27 17.55
CA ARG A 19 3.85 23.04 18.90
C ARG A 19 3.59 21.58 19.32
N ASP A 20 4.55 21.04 20.06
CA ASP A 20 4.42 19.72 20.66
C ASP A 20 3.94 19.90 22.10
N ASP A 21 2.64 19.72 22.33
CA ASP A 21 2.00 19.81 23.66
C ASP A 21 1.55 18.45 24.19
N ARG A 22 1.97 17.37 23.53
CA ARG A 22 1.68 16.00 23.93
C ARG A 22 2.32 15.72 25.29
N SER A 23 1.51 15.20 26.20
CA SER A 23 1.97 14.69 27.49
C SER A 23 2.94 13.51 27.30
N PRO A 24 3.75 13.16 28.33
CA PRO A 24 4.60 11.98 28.27
C PRO A 24 3.85 10.68 27.92
N GLU A 25 2.61 10.54 28.40
CA GLU A 25 1.76 9.38 28.08
C GLU A 25 1.30 9.39 26.61
N GLU A 26 0.94 10.55 26.07
CA GLU A 26 0.59 10.71 24.65
C GLU A 26 1.77 10.45 23.73
N MET A 27 2.97 10.89 24.11
CA MET A 27 4.20 10.58 23.38
C MET A 27 4.48 9.09 23.35
N GLU A 28 4.35 8.39 24.48
CA GLU A 28 4.53 6.94 24.54
C GLU A 28 3.49 6.21 23.67
N ARG A 29 2.22 6.65 23.71
CA ARG A 29 1.16 6.11 22.83
C ARG A 29 1.44 6.38 21.36
N PHE A 30 1.90 7.58 21.02
CA PHE A 30 2.28 7.97 19.65
C PHE A 30 3.42 7.08 19.14
N GLU A 31 4.49 6.91 19.91
CA GLU A 31 5.65 6.09 19.53
C GLU A 31 5.26 4.62 19.31
N ARG A 32 4.51 4.03 20.25
CA ARG A 32 4.00 2.64 20.10
C ARG A 32 3.09 2.49 18.88
N GLY A 33 2.17 3.43 18.69
CA GLY A 33 1.24 3.40 17.56
C GLY A 33 1.96 3.55 16.23
N LEU A 34 2.88 4.51 16.13
CA LEU A 34 3.66 4.78 14.92
C LEU A 34 4.54 3.59 14.54
N ALA A 35 5.19 2.94 15.51
CA ALA A 35 5.99 1.74 15.29
C ALA A 35 5.18 0.60 14.63
N THR A 36 3.89 0.50 14.93
CA THR A 36 3.01 -0.57 14.42
C THR A 36 2.10 -0.14 13.27
N ILE A 37 2.22 1.10 12.76
CA ILE A 37 1.26 1.65 11.80
C ILE A 37 1.16 0.81 10.51
N HIS A 38 2.28 0.19 10.09
CA HIS A 38 2.33 -0.66 8.91
C HIS A 38 1.40 -1.89 8.99
N GLU A 39 1.09 -2.38 10.19
CA GLU A 39 0.17 -3.50 10.41
C GLU A 39 -1.20 -3.22 9.79
N TRP A 40 -1.73 -2.01 9.95
CA TRP A 40 -3.03 -1.62 9.39
C TRP A 40 -3.03 -1.65 7.87
N TYR A 41 -1.97 -1.16 7.23
CA TYR A 41 -1.87 -1.10 5.78
C TYR A 41 -1.57 -2.47 5.16
N LYS A 42 -0.73 -3.31 5.78
CA LYS A 42 -0.43 -4.63 5.21
C LYS A 42 -1.51 -5.68 5.46
N HIS A 43 -2.30 -5.57 6.54
CA HIS A 43 -3.20 -6.64 6.95
C HIS A 43 -4.25 -7.00 5.86
N PRO A 44 -4.40 -8.28 5.47
CA PRO A 44 -5.22 -8.65 4.30
C PRO A 44 -6.73 -8.39 4.48
N TYR A 45 -7.19 -8.21 5.73
CA TYR A 45 -8.60 -8.00 6.06
C TYR A 45 -8.96 -6.55 6.45
N THR A 46 -8.01 -5.62 6.38
CA THR A 46 -8.34 -4.19 6.49
C THR A 46 -8.70 -3.66 5.11
N THR A 47 -9.83 -2.96 5.02
CA THR A 47 -10.20 -2.21 3.82
C THR A 47 -9.63 -0.81 3.92
N VAL A 48 -8.82 -0.41 2.94
CA VAL A 48 -8.20 0.91 2.87
C VAL A 48 -8.93 1.74 1.82
N LEU A 49 -9.49 2.88 2.25
CA LEU A 49 -10.05 3.89 1.37
C LEU A 49 -9.04 5.04 1.25
N ILE A 50 -8.55 5.27 0.04
CA ILE A 50 -7.56 6.31 -0.25
C ILE A 50 -8.28 7.61 -0.61
N PHE A 51 -7.88 8.69 0.06
CA PHE A 51 -8.35 10.04 -0.21
C PHE A 51 -7.40 10.72 -1.21
N ASP A 52 -7.46 10.26 -2.46
CA ASP A 52 -6.59 10.72 -3.55
C ASP A 52 -7.19 11.82 -4.43
N VAL A 53 -8.40 12.31 -4.11
CA VAL A 53 -9.01 13.42 -4.83
C VAL A 53 -8.19 14.70 -4.71
N ASP A 54 -8.24 15.53 -5.75
CA ASP A 54 -7.55 16.82 -5.72
C ASP A 54 -8.13 17.69 -4.61
N MET A 55 -7.25 18.32 -3.83
CA MET A 55 -7.68 19.21 -2.76
C MET A 55 -8.38 20.42 -3.39
N PRO A 56 -9.54 20.85 -2.85
CA PRO A 56 -10.14 22.11 -3.26
C PRO A 56 -9.12 23.20 -2.92
N GLY A 57 -8.60 23.90 -3.94
CA GLY A 57 -7.34 24.66 -3.91
C GLY A 57 -7.18 25.70 -2.78
N ALA A 58 -6.13 26.52 -2.87
CA ALA A 58 -5.67 27.44 -1.81
C ALA A 58 -6.77 28.30 -1.12
N ALA A 59 -7.90 28.55 -1.79
CA ALA A 59 -9.07 29.25 -1.26
C ALA A 59 -9.67 28.66 0.04
N THR A 60 -9.36 27.40 0.36
CA THR A 60 -9.87 26.70 1.55
C THR A 60 -8.94 26.77 2.76
N GLY A 61 -7.79 27.44 2.67
CA GLY A 61 -6.85 27.59 3.79
C GLY A 61 -6.02 26.34 4.11
N HIS A 62 -6.03 25.32 3.24
CA HIS A 62 -5.22 24.11 3.44
C HIS A 62 -3.74 24.37 3.15
N ALA A 63 -2.87 23.97 4.07
CA ALA A 63 -1.43 24.19 3.98
C ALA A 63 -0.72 23.25 2.99
N ASN A 64 -1.26 22.05 2.74
CA ASN A 64 -0.65 21.06 1.84
C ASN A 64 -1.49 20.81 0.58
N LEU A 65 -1.08 21.45 -0.51
CA LEU A 65 -1.71 21.31 -1.84
C LEU A 65 -1.05 20.22 -2.70
N ARG A 66 -0.06 19.48 -2.17
CA ARG A 66 0.62 18.44 -2.95
C ARG A 66 -0.38 17.32 -3.28
N PRO A 67 -0.37 16.78 -4.52
CA PRO A 67 -1.14 15.59 -4.86
C PRO A 67 -0.81 14.41 -3.95
N TYR A 68 -1.75 13.49 -3.76
CA TYR A 68 -1.58 12.29 -2.91
C TYR A 68 -0.30 11.52 -3.27
N SER A 69 -0.03 11.32 -4.56
CA SER A 69 1.15 10.59 -5.06
C SER A 69 2.49 11.28 -4.81
N ALA A 70 2.48 12.57 -4.45
CA ALA A 70 3.68 13.38 -4.20
C ALA A 70 4.02 13.50 -2.69
N ARG A 71 3.33 12.71 -1.85
CA ARG A 71 3.49 12.72 -0.39
C ARG A 71 4.13 11.40 0.05
N GLY A 72 5.28 11.47 0.70
CA GLY A 72 6.08 10.28 1.02
C GLY A 72 5.38 9.24 1.90
N TRP A 73 4.65 9.68 2.91
CA TRP A 73 3.81 8.80 3.74
C TRP A 73 2.76 8.07 2.89
N CYS A 74 2.01 8.81 2.07
CA CYS A 74 1.00 8.25 1.17
C CYS A 74 1.58 7.23 0.17
N THR A 75 2.82 7.44 -0.32
CA THR A 75 3.52 6.46 -1.16
C THR A 75 3.71 5.12 -0.44
N PHE A 76 4.12 5.15 0.83
CA PHE A 76 4.24 3.95 1.66
C PHE A 76 2.90 3.29 1.96
N GLU A 77 1.92 4.07 2.43
CA GLU A 77 0.60 3.55 2.81
C GLU A 77 -0.05 2.79 1.65
N PHE A 78 0.04 3.38 0.45
CA PHE A 78 -0.41 2.78 -0.79
C PHE A 78 0.36 1.50 -1.11
N ALA A 79 1.70 1.56 -1.10
CA ALA A 79 2.54 0.41 -1.43
C ALA A 79 2.35 -0.76 -0.45
N ALA A 80 2.29 -0.49 0.85
CA ALA A 80 2.03 -1.48 1.89
C ALA A 80 0.62 -2.11 1.73
N SER A 81 -0.38 -1.29 1.38
CA SER A 81 -1.73 -1.76 1.06
C SER A 81 -1.79 -2.64 -0.20
N CYS A 82 -0.82 -2.52 -1.11
CA CYS A 82 -0.74 -3.33 -2.31
C CYS A 82 -0.09 -4.71 -2.08
N LEU A 83 0.53 -4.97 -0.92
CA LEU A 83 1.30 -6.18 -0.66
C LEU A 83 0.45 -7.46 -0.76
N VAL A 84 -0.51 -7.65 0.13
CA VAL A 84 -1.25 -8.93 0.27
C VAL A 84 -2.76 -8.79 0.33
N LYS A 85 -3.28 -7.56 0.30
CA LYS A 85 -4.73 -7.31 0.28
C LYS A 85 -5.38 -7.99 -0.92
N THR A 86 -6.65 -8.34 -0.78
CA THR A 86 -7.44 -8.83 -1.92
C THR A 86 -7.90 -7.67 -2.80
N MET A 87 -8.39 -7.95 -4.01
CA MET A 87 -8.99 -6.95 -4.89
C MET A 87 -10.22 -6.22 -4.30
N PHE A 88 -10.72 -6.61 -3.13
CA PHE A 88 -11.86 -5.98 -2.47
C PHE A 88 -11.50 -5.01 -1.35
N CYS A 89 -10.21 -4.93 -0.97
CA CYS A 89 -9.79 -4.27 0.27
C CYS A 89 -9.00 -2.97 0.03
N LEU A 90 -8.99 -2.45 -1.20
CA LEU A 90 -8.30 -1.20 -1.54
C LEU A 90 -9.17 -0.39 -2.50
N TRP A 91 -9.59 0.80 -2.09
CA TRP A 91 -10.54 1.66 -2.79
C TRP A 91 -9.94 3.06 -2.98
N SER A 92 -10.21 3.70 -4.12
CA SER A 92 -9.86 5.10 -4.38
C SER A 92 -11.11 5.98 -4.32
N LEU A 93 -11.00 7.13 -3.66
CA LEU A 93 -12.09 8.10 -3.60
C LEU A 93 -12.28 8.82 -4.94
N LYS A 94 -11.27 8.88 -5.83
CA LYS A 94 -11.45 9.41 -7.19
C LYS A 94 -12.53 8.67 -7.99
N GLY A 95 -12.77 7.40 -7.69
CA GLY A 95 -13.84 6.61 -8.32
C GLY A 95 -15.23 6.91 -7.76
N TYR A 96 -15.33 7.66 -6.66
CA TYR A 96 -16.61 8.00 -6.06
C TYR A 96 -17.11 9.33 -6.59
N GLU A 97 -18.25 9.29 -7.28
CA GLU A 97 -18.96 10.46 -7.76
C GLU A 97 -20.29 10.63 -7.04
N LYS A 98 -20.40 11.66 -6.20
CA LYS A 98 -21.61 11.96 -5.41
C LYS A 98 -22.84 12.10 -6.31
N GLY A 99 -23.90 11.36 -5.97
CA GLY A 99 -25.19 11.38 -6.67
C GLY A 99 -25.24 10.50 -7.92
N LYS A 100 -24.14 9.83 -8.29
CA LYS A 100 -24.15 8.79 -9.34
C LYS A 100 -24.30 7.38 -8.75
N GLU A 101 -24.11 7.22 -7.44
CA GLU A 101 -24.29 5.94 -6.77
C GLU A 101 -25.75 5.46 -6.84
N LYS A 102 -25.97 4.35 -7.55
CA LYS A 102 -27.28 3.68 -7.57
C LYS A 102 -27.44 2.70 -6.43
N THR A 103 -26.32 2.11 -5.99
CA THR A 103 -26.22 1.16 -4.87
C THR A 103 -24.84 1.24 -4.24
N TRP A 104 -24.71 0.77 -2.99
CA TRP A 104 -23.41 0.57 -2.34
C TRP A 104 -22.46 -0.28 -3.19
N THR A 105 -22.97 -1.38 -3.77
CA THR A 105 -22.18 -2.28 -4.61
C THR A 105 -21.60 -1.56 -5.82
N ALA A 106 -22.38 -0.70 -6.49
CA ALA A 106 -21.90 0.08 -7.63
C ALA A 106 -20.79 1.05 -7.19
N ALA A 107 -21.00 1.79 -6.10
CA ALA A 107 -19.99 2.72 -5.58
C ALA A 107 -18.66 2.02 -5.22
N VAL A 108 -18.72 0.83 -4.62
CA VAL A 108 -17.51 0.03 -4.33
C VAL A 108 -16.81 -0.44 -5.62
N GLN A 109 -17.56 -0.82 -6.65
CA GLN A 109 -16.95 -1.22 -7.93
C GLN A 109 -16.29 -0.02 -8.62
N ASP A 110 -16.92 1.15 -8.60
CA ASP A 110 -16.36 2.37 -9.18
C ASP A 110 -15.08 2.80 -8.44
N ALA A 111 -15.10 2.78 -7.10
CA ALA A 111 -13.94 3.08 -6.26
C ALA A 111 -12.78 2.08 -6.47
N LYS A 112 -13.08 0.80 -6.73
CA LYS A 112 -12.09 -0.21 -7.11
C LYS A 112 -11.56 -0.03 -8.53
N ALA A 113 -12.41 0.36 -9.47
CA ALA A 113 -12.03 0.56 -10.86
C ALA A 113 -11.12 1.77 -11.04
N ALA A 114 -11.27 2.79 -10.18
CA ALA A 114 -10.45 4.00 -10.21
C ALA A 114 -9.04 3.81 -9.64
N ILE A 115 -8.79 2.74 -8.88
CA ILE A 115 -7.46 2.46 -8.32
C ILE A 115 -6.65 1.55 -9.24
N LEU A 116 -5.54 2.08 -9.77
CA LEU A 116 -4.54 1.26 -10.45
C LEU A 116 -3.61 0.65 -9.40
N ARG A 117 -4.03 -0.48 -8.82
CA ARG A 117 -3.19 -1.21 -7.87
C ARG A 117 -1.89 -1.63 -8.55
N VAL A 118 -0.76 -1.37 -7.91
CA VAL A 118 0.56 -1.78 -8.41
C VAL A 118 0.95 -3.15 -7.82
N ALA A 119 1.80 -3.87 -8.53
CA ALA A 119 2.39 -5.09 -7.99
C ALA A 119 3.28 -4.78 -6.77
N PRO A 120 3.43 -5.71 -5.80
CA PRO A 120 4.41 -5.55 -4.72
C PRO A 120 5.80 -5.28 -5.29
N VAL A 121 6.54 -4.35 -4.67
CA VAL A 121 7.97 -4.10 -4.99
C VAL A 121 8.84 -4.69 -3.88
N THR A 122 10.09 -4.98 -4.18
CA THR A 122 11.04 -5.40 -3.13
C THR A 122 11.34 -4.22 -2.19
N PRO A 123 11.70 -4.48 -0.92
CA PRO A 123 12.16 -3.43 -0.01
C PRO A 123 13.27 -2.54 -0.59
N GLU A 124 14.22 -3.13 -1.31
CA GLU A 124 15.32 -2.38 -1.93
C GLU A 124 14.86 -1.50 -3.09
N ASP A 125 13.93 -1.99 -3.92
CA ASP A 125 13.37 -1.15 -4.98
C ASP A 125 12.48 -0.05 -4.43
N PHE A 126 11.71 -0.31 -3.37
CA PHE A 126 10.91 0.73 -2.70
C PHE A 126 11.80 1.83 -2.12
N SER A 127 12.85 1.43 -1.39
CA SER A 127 13.85 2.36 -0.84
C SER A 127 14.47 3.24 -1.93
N ARG A 128 14.86 2.63 -3.05
CA ARG A 128 15.41 3.36 -4.21
C ARG A 128 14.39 4.33 -4.80
N GLN A 129 13.19 3.85 -5.12
CA GLN A 129 12.11 4.68 -5.69
C GLN A 129 11.79 5.89 -4.83
N LEU A 130 11.71 5.71 -3.51
CA LEU A 130 11.36 6.79 -2.58
C LEU A 130 12.49 7.82 -2.45
N ARG A 131 13.74 7.37 -2.38
CA ARG A 131 14.92 8.25 -2.34
C ARG A 131 15.09 9.03 -3.64
N ASP A 132 14.95 8.36 -4.78
CA ASP A 132 15.04 8.99 -6.11
C ASP A 132 13.93 10.03 -6.29
N GLY A 133 12.71 9.73 -5.87
CA GLY A 133 11.59 10.67 -5.90
C GLY A 133 11.79 11.89 -4.99
N VAL A 134 12.39 11.71 -3.82
CA VAL A 134 12.78 12.84 -2.95
C VAL A 134 13.88 13.69 -3.59
N LEU A 135 14.89 13.04 -4.18
CA LEU A 135 16.00 13.72 -4.84
C LEU A 135 15.53 14.54 -6.07
N ALA A 136 14.62 13.98 -6.86
CA ALA A 136 14.01 14.65 -8.02
C ALA A 136 13.03 15.76 -7.62
N GLY A 137 12.58 15.80 -6.36
CA GLY A 137 11.59 16.75 -5.87
C GLY A 137 10.13 16.34 -6.11
N ASP A 138 9.90 15.15 -6.68
CA ASP A 138 8.58 14.59 -6.97
C ASP A 138 7.85 14.14 -5.69
N ILE A 139 8.60 13.71 -4.68
CA ILE A 139 8.08 13.25 -3.38
C ILE A 139 8.60 14.17 -2.28
N ALA A 140 7.72 14.55 -1.35
CA ALA A 140 8.12 15.27 -0.15
C ALA A 140 7.57 14.67 1.14
N PHE A 141 8.34 14.92 2.20
CA PHE A 141 7.98 14.67 3.59
C PHE A 141 7.87 15.98 4.34
N THR A 142 6.99 16.01 5.34
CA THR A 142 6.89 17.14 6.28
C THR A 142 8.13 17.22 7.16
N ALA A 143 8.67 16.07 7.60
CA ALA A 143 9.94 15.96 8.29
C ALA A 143 10.91 15.08 7.50
N LYS A 144 12.15 15.55 7.27
CA LYS A 144 13.17 14.77 6.54
C LYS A 144 13.48 13.42 7.19
N ALA A 145 13.37 13.35 8.51
CA ALA A 145 13.60 12.12 9.29
C ALA A 145 12.59 11.01 8.95
N ASP A 146 11.41 11.37 8.40
CA ASP A 146 10.38 10.40 8.06
C ASP A 146 10.79 9.49 6.90
N LEU A 147 11.72 9.91 6.03
CA LEU A 147 12.10 9.14 4.84
C LEU A 147 12.62 7.75 5.22
N ASP A 148 13.65 7.69 6.07
CA ASP A 148 14.25 6.42 6.46
C ASP A 148 13.26 5.60 7.32
N PHE A 149 12.52 6.26 8.21
CA PHE A 149 11.48 5.61 9.00
C PHE A 149 10.42 4.92 8.12
N VAL A 150 9.94 5.58 7.08
CA VAL A 150 8.92 5.05 6.17
C VAL A 150 9.47 3.90 5.31
N ILE A 151 10.75 3.94 4.94
CA ILE A 151 11.42 2.81 4.28
C ILE A 151 11.45 1.59 5.20
N ASP A 152 11.82 1.76 6.46
CA ASP A 152 11.87 0.69 7.46
C ASP A 152 10.47 0.10 7.74
N GLN A 153 9.44 0.96 7.78
CA GLN A 153 8.05 0.52 7.92
C GLN A 153 7.57 -0.28 6.70
N TYR A 154 7.97 0.09 5.47
CA TYR A 154 7.65 -0.70 4.28
C TYR A 154 8.33 -2.07 4.30
N GLU A 155 9.61 -2.12 4.68
CA GLU A 155 10.33 -3.40 4.79
C GLU A 155 9.66 -4.31 5.83
N SER A 156 9.33 -3.77 7.01
CA SER A 156 8.60 -4.48 8.07
C SER A 156 7.24 -4.98 7.58
N ALA A 157 6.51 -4.15 6.83
CA ALA A 157 5.26 -4.52 6.18
C ALA A 157 5.45 -5.68 5.19
N PHE A 158 6.44 -5.59 4.31
CA PHE A 158 6.72 -6.61 3.30
C PHE A 158 7.06 -7.94 3.96
N VAL A 159 8.02 -7.94 4.88
CA VAL A 159 8.51 -9.14 5.55
C VAL A 159 7.38 -9.84 6.29
N SER A 160 6.65 -9.12 7.13
CA SER A 160 5.57 -9.71 7.92
C SER A 160 4.37 -10.13 7.04
N ALA A 161 3.99 -9.33 6.04
CA ALA A 161 2.88 -9.66 5.16
C ALA A 161 3.09 -10.96 4.39
N PHE A 162 4.26 -11.14 3.77
CA PHE A 162 4.58 -12.37 3.04
C PHE A 162 4.79 -13.55 4.00
N ALA A 163 5.43 -13.33 5.16
CA ALA A 163 5.60 -14.34 6.21
C ALA A 163 4.28 -14.91 6.74
N GLU A 164 3.24 -14.07 6.86
CA GLU A 164 1.94 -14.44 7.42
C GLU A 164 0.93 -14.90 6.36
N ALA A 165 1.13 -14.51 5.10
CA ALA A 165 0.16 -14.77 4.03
C ALA A 165 0.01 -16.26 3.73
N LYS A 166 -1.22 -16.76 3.91
CA LYS A 166 -1.60 -18.10 3.45
C LYS A 166 -1.93 -18.12 1.97
N ARG A 167 -2.54 -17.06 1.45
CA ARG A 167 -2.95 -16.94 0.05
C ARG A 167 -2.61 -15.56 -0.46
N LEU A 168 -1.99 -15.50 -1.63
CA LEU A 168 -1.68 -14.26 -2.32
C LEU A 168 -2.69 -14.07 -3.45
N MET A 169 -3.47 -12.99 -3.38
CA MET A 169 -4.64 -12.75 -4.26
C MET A 169 -4.39 -11.52 -5.14
N TYR A 170 -3.83 -11.77 -6.32
CA TYR A 170 -3.48 -10.79 -7.35
C TYR A 170 -4.29 -10.95 -8.65
N GLN A 171 -5.42 -11.63 -8.60
CA GLN A 171 -6.30 -11.81 -9.76
C GLN A 171 -7.06 -10.52 -10.11
N TYR A 172 -7.37 -10.36 -11.40
CA TYR A 172 -8.21 -9.26 -11.92
C TYR A 172 -7.75 -7.84 -11.57
N LEU A 173 -6.44 -7.61 -11.51
CA LEU A 173 -5.86 -6.30 -11.22
C LEU A 173 -5.49 -5.53 -12.49
N LYS A 174 -5.84 -6.07 -13.67
CA LYS A 174 -5.54 -5.50 -15.00
C LYS A 174 -4.04 -5.28 -15.21
N TRP A 175 -3.21 -6.14 -14.62
CA TRP A 175 -1.77 -5.99 -14.69
C TRP A 175 -1.22 -6.35 -16.07
N PRO A 176 -0.43 -5.46 -16.70
CA PRO A 176 0.37 -5.81 -17.87
C PRO A 176 1.62 -6.60 -17.45
N ASP A 177 2.42 -7.05 -18.43
CA ASP A 177 3.64 -7.82 -18.17
C ASP A 177 4.63 -7.13 -17.23
N SER A 178 4.75 -5.80 -17.27
CA SER A 178 5.63 -5.07 -16.37
C SER A 178 5.28 -5.29 -14.89
N HIS A 179 3.99 -5.32 -14.55
CA HIS A 179 3.54 -5.63 -13.20
C HIS A 179 3.72 -7.09 -12.84
N MET A 180 3.57 -8.01 -13.80
CA MET A 180 3.83 -9.45 -13.57
C MET A 180 5.31 -9.72 -13.30
N LEU A 181 6.21 -9.04 -14.01
CA LEU A 181 7.66 -9.11 -13.77
C LEU A 181 8.03 -8.51 -12.41
N GLN A 182 7.38 -7.41 -12.01
CA GLN A 182 7.55 -6.82 -10.68
C GLN A 182 7.07 -7.77 -9.58
N LEU A 183 5.89 -8.40 -9.74
CA LEU A 183 5.41 -9.43 -8.83
C LEU A 183 6.39 -10.61 -8.76
N ALA A 184 6.88 -11.10 -9.90
CA ALA A 184 7.85 -12.18 -9.95
C ALA A 184 9.13 -11.84 -9.16
N LYS A 185 9.63 -10.61 -9.29
CA LYS A 185 10.79 -10.12 -8.53
C LYS A 185 10.51 -10.13 -7.01
N ALA A 186 9.35 -9.63 -6.59
CA ALA A 186 8.95 -9.64 -5.18
C ALA A 186 8.77 -11.06 -4.61
N LEU A 187 8.20 -11.99 -5.39
CA LEU A 187 8.04 -13.38 -4.98
C LEU A 187 9.37 -14.11 -4.88
N ALA A 188 10.28 -13.91 -5.83
CA ALA A 188 11.63 -14.49 -5.78
C ALA A 188 12.38 -13.99 -4.54
N TYR A 189 12.30 -12.69 -4.27
CA TYR A 189 12.86 -12.07 -3.06
C TYR A 189 12.31 -12.71 -1.78
N ALA A 190 10.98 -12.87 -1.70
CA ALA A 190 10.32 -13.47 -0.55
C ALA A 190 10.67 -14.96 -0.38
N ARG A 191 10.78 -15.72 -1.48
CA ARG A 191 11.19 -17.12 -1.50
C ARG A 191 12.62 -17.29 -0.95
N GLU A 192 13.56 -16.51 -1.47
CA GLU A 192 14.98 -16.59 -1.09
C GLU A 192 15.23 -16.30 0.40
N ARG A 193 14.32 -15.53 1.01
CA ARG A 193 14.35 -15.20 2.45
C ARG A 193 13.43 -16.08 3.30
N GLY A 194 12.84 -17.13 2.74
CA GLY A 194 11.97 -18.06 3.47
C GLY A 194 10.65 -17.44 3.96
N LEU A 195 10.24 -16.29 3.40
CA LEU A 195 9.03 -15.60 3.81
C LEU A 195 7.77 -16.32 3.32
N LEU A 196 7.85 -17.17 2.30
CA LEU A 196 6.68 -17.85 1.74
C LEU A 196 6.31 -19.17 2.44
N LYS A 197 6.88 -19.45 3.62
CA LYS A 197 6.70 -20.73 4.35
C LYS A 197 5.24 -21.08 4.67
N ASN A 198 4.40 -20.07 4.85
CA ASN A 198 2.97 -20.25 5.18
C ASN A 198 2.07 -20.15 3.95
N CYS A 199 2.63 -19.76 2.79
CA CYS A 199 1.88 -19.59 1.56
C CYS A 199 1.48 -20.96 1.01
N ILE A 200 0.19 -21.13 0.72
CA ILE A 200 -0.38 -22.35 0.14
C ILE A 200 -0.96 -22.14 -1.25
N SER A 201 -1.09 -20.90 -1.71
CA SER A 201 -1.47 -20.61 -3.10
C SER A 201 -1.20 -19.15 -3.51
N VAL A 202 -0.89 -18.98 -4.80
CA VAL A 202 -0.78 -17.68 -5.47
C VAL A 202 -1.78 -17.63 -6.63
N TYR A 203 -2.64 -16.61 -6.64
CA TYR A 203 -3.59 -16.35 -7.72
C TYR A 203 -3.22 -15.06 -8.43
N ALA A 204 -2.87 -15.12 -9.71
CA ALA A 204 -2.53 -13.97 -10.54
C ALA A 204 -3.23 -14.01 -11.91
N TRP A 205 -4.27 -14.83 -12.05
CA TRP A 205 -5.06 -14.97 -13.27
C TRP A 205 -6.04 -13.82 -13.51
N GLY A 206 -6.52 -13.67 -14.74
CA GLY A 206 -7.43 -12.58 -15.11
C GLY A 206 -6.77 -11.19 -15.20
N ASN A 207 -5.43 -11.14 -15.27
CA ASN A 207 -4.66 -9.94 -15.58
C ASN A 207 -4.45 -9.80 -17.09
N GLU A 208 -4.18 -8.58 -17.54
CA GLU A 208 -3.99 -8.21 -18.96
C GLU A 208 -2.53 -8.44 -19.41
N CYS A 209 -1.99 -9.62 -19.08
CA CYS A 209 -0.60 -9.99 -19.30
C CYS A 209 -0.45 -11.09 -20.36
N SER A 210 0.73 -11.18 -20.95
CA SER A 210 1.07 -12.22 -21.92
C SER A 210 1.37 -13.55 -21.23
N SER A 211 1.75 -14.57 -22.00
CA SER A 211 2.26 -15.82 -21.43
C SER A 211 3.64 -15.65 -20.77
N GLU A 212 4.42 -14.64 -21.15
CA GLU A 212 5.75 -14.39 -20.60
C GLU A 212 5.67 -13.85 -19.17
N GLY A 213 4.81 -12.86 -18.92
CA GLY A 213 4.57 -12.34 -17.58
C GLY A 213 4.10 -13.42 -16.61
N ARG A 214 3.21 -14.32 -17.06
CA ARG A 214 2.72 -15.47 -16.28
C ARG A 214 3.82 -16.46 -15.93
N LYS A 215 4.63 -16.86 -16.92
CA LYS A 215 5.78 -17.74 -16.71
C LYS A 215 6.81 -17.15 -15.74
N ALA A 216 6.99 -15.83 -15.74
CA ALA A 216 7.91 -15.18 -14.79
C ALA A 216 7.45 -15.37 -13.34
N VAL A 217 6.14 -15.25 -13.07
CA VAL A 217 5.56 -15.48 -11.75
C VAL A 217 5.66 -16.95 -11.34
N GLU A 218 5.36 -17.88 -12.24
CA GLU A 218 5.54 -19.32 -12.00
C GLU A 218 7.00 -19.66 -11.66
N LYS A 219 7.95 -19.14 -12.45
CA LYS A 219 9.38 -19.31 -12.24
C LYS A 219 9.87 -18.76 -10.89
N ALA A 220 9.33 -17.61 -10.47
CA ALA A 220 9.66 -17.03 -9.16
C ALA A 220 9.27 -17.92 -7.98
N MET A 221 8.32 -18.83 -8.18
CA MET A 221 7.82 -19.78 -7.18
C MET A 221 8.40 -21.20 -7.35
N GLU A 222 9.21 -21.46 -8.38
CA GLU A 222 9.86 -22.75 -8.59
C GLU A 222 10.62 -23.20 -7.34
N GLY A 223 10.56 -24.51 -7.07
CA GLY A 223 11.14 -25.13 -5.86
C GLY A 223 10.23 -25.09 -4.63
N LEU A 224 9.15 -24.31 -4.65
CA LEU A 224 8.11 -24.36 -3.62
C LEU A 224 6.98 -25.31 -4.04
N ASN A 225 6.45 -26.09 -3.10
CA ASN A 225 5.23 -26.89 -3.32
C ASN A 225 3.98 -26.00 -3.15
N VAL A 226 3.95 -24.86 -3.85
CA VAL A 226 2.89 -23.85 -3.77
C VAL A 226 2.28 -23.68 -5.16
N PRO A 227 0.99 -24.03 -5.36
CA PRO A 227 0.33 -23.84 -6.65
C PRO A 227 0.24 -22.35 -7.00
N VAL A 228 0.61 -22.06 -8.25
CA VAL A 228 0.45 -20.74 -8.89
C VAL A 228 -0.62 -20.86 -9.97
N THR A 229 -1.59 -19.96 -9.97
CA THR A 229 -2.63 -19.89 -11.02
C THR A 229 -2.55 -18.54 -11.71
N CYS A 230 -2.15 -18.54 -12.97
CA CYS A 230 -1.88 -17.36 -13.80
C CYS A 230 -2.76 -17.30 -15.04
#